data_AF-A0A2K8VDQ5-F1
#
_entry.id   AF-A0A2K8VDQ5-F1
#
_cell.length_a   1.000
_cell.length_b   1.000
_cell.length_c   1.000
_cell.angle_alpha   90.00
_cell.angle_beta   90.00
_cell.angle_gamma   90.00
#
_symmetry.space_group_name_H-M   'P 1'
#
loop_
_entity.id
_entity.type
_entity.pdbx_description
1 polymer ?
#
loop_
_entity_poly.entity_id
_entity_poly.type
_entity_poly.pdbx_seq_one_letter_code
_entity_poly.pdbx_strand_id
1 'polypeptide(L)'
;MFKKLGKHNKRIDIKDEIEYLSQLDEYNEIDFENTEIKKQQPTEKSDIDYSDILNQVEEFKNRKVYKNLDLDTLENTEDKKLIQVIFDNLTEKIGSDYENELEIIKSFNIHRQVIYSIWIFNTEIENGGLLQFYENSSGKFSMLAQESLKLIQANESYDLLREANNYFKSFKYTFGKVRSLYDSSFEFTKLNELENKYFKITEKENLEKLQIKYIRENIKYFID
;
A
#
# COMPACT_ATOMS: atom_id res chain seq x y z
N MET A 1 18.55 23.51 23.47
CA MET A 1 19.87 23.13 22.90
C MET A 1 19.80 21.65 22.53
N PHE A 2 19.32 21.35 21.32
CA PHE A 2 19.04 19.98 20.88
C PHE A 2 20.33 19.22 20.59
N LYS A 3 20.60 18.15 21.35
CA LYS A 3 21.66 17.18 21.02
C LYS A 3 21.14 16.28 19.90
N LYS A 4 21.84 16.34 18.76
CA LYS A 4 21.88 15.31 17.72
C LYS A 4 22.15 13.95 18.37
N LEU A 5 21.30 12.97 18.10
CA LEU A 5 21.69 11.55 18.13
C LEU A 5 21.64 11.03 16.71
N GLY A 6 22.83 10.71 16.21
CA GLY A 6 23.04 10.16 14.89
C GLY A 6 22.85 8.65 14.88
N LYS A 7 22.59 8.16 13.66
CA LYS A 7 22.95 6.85 13.10
C LYS A 7 23.44 5.81 14.11
N HIS A 8 22.56 4.89 14.47
CA HIS A 8 22.92 3.50 14.69
C HIS A 8 21.94 2.59 13.95
N ASN A 9 22.41 2.03 12.84
CA ASN A 9 21.86 0.85 12.20
C ASN A 9 22.09 -0.33 13.17
N LYS A 10 21.12 -0.59 14.04
CA LYS A 10 20.87 -1.92 14.59
C LYS A 10 19.51 -2.33 14.03
N ARG A 11 19.43 -3.48 13.37
CA ARG A 11 18.15 -4.14 13.10
C ARG A 11 17.47 -4.29 14.45
N ILE A 12 16.46 -3.48 14.73
CA ILE A 12 15.55 -3.68 15.84
C ILE A 12 14.81 -4.96 15.51
N ASP A 13 14.80 -5.93 16.43
CA ASP A 13 14.03 -7.16 16.24
C ASP A 13 12.55 -6.76 16.16
N ILE A 14 11.79 -7.36 15.24
CA ILE A 14 10.35 -7.07 15.16
C ILE A 14 9.64 -7.43 16.47
N LYS A 15 10.19 -8.38 17.24
CA LYS A 15 9.71 -8.62 18.61
C LYS A 15 9.90 -7.40 19.50
N ASP A 16 11.04 -6.73 19.42
CA ASP A 16 11.30 -5.50 20.20
C ASP A 16 10.42 -4.35 19.73
N GLU A 17 10.10 -4.26 18.43
CA GLU A 17 9.25 -3.20 17.88
C GLU A 17 7.76 -3.46 18.17
N ILE A 18 7.30 -4.71 18.10
CA ILE A 18 5.94 -5.10 18.52
C ILE A 18 5.79 -4.98 20.04
N GLU A 19 6.81 -5.34 20.83
CA GLU A 19 6.82 -5.15 22.28
C GLU A 19 6.90 -3.66 22.66
N TYR A 20 7.54 -2.84 21.84
CA TYR A 20 7.54 -1.39 21.99
C TYR A 20 6.18 -0.77 21.63
N LEU A 21 5.55 -1.21 20.54
CA LEU A 21 4.24 -0.73 20.10
C LEU A 21 3.12 -1.21 21.03
N SER A 22 3.20 -2.42 21.58
CA SER A 22 2.24 -2.91 22.58
C SER A 22 2.34 -2.19 23.94
N GLN A 23 3.44 -1.47 24.18
CA GLN A 23 3.59 -0.55 25.31
C GLN A 23 3.02 0.85 25.03
N LEU A 24 2.67 1.17 23.78
CA LEU A 24 2.19 2.49 23.36
C LEU A 24 0.66 2.59 23.26
N ASP A 25 -0.05 1.46 23.21
CA ASP A 25 -1.51 1.43 23.21
C ASP A 25 -2.07 1.70 24.64
N GLU A 26 -2.35 2.99 24.89
CA GLU A 26 -3.38 3.52 25.80
C GLU A 26 -3.27 3.40 27.34
N TYR A 27 -2.18 3.70 28.04
CA TYR A 27 -2.29 3.97 29.50
C TYR A 27 -1.32 5.03 30.04
N ASN A 28 -1.64 6.31 29.82
CA ASN A 28 -1.15 7.40 30.68
C ASN A 28 -2.32 8.30 31.07
N GLU A 29 -2.78 8.20 32.32
CA GLU A 29 -3.60 9.27 32.91
C GLU A 29 -2.68 10.45 33.24
N ILE A 30 -3.08 11.64 32.75
CA ILE A 30 -2.43 12.90 33.12
C ILE A 30 -3.04 13.34 34.45
N ASP A 31 -2.25 13.31 35.53
CA ASP A 31 -2.63 13.93 36.80
C ASP A 31 -2.50 15.46 36.64
N PHE A 32 -3.60 16.11 36.27
CA PHE A 32 -3.63 17.54 36.00
C PHE A 32 -3.38 18.42 37.24
N GLU A 33 -3.54 17.88 38.45
CA GLU A 33 -3.27 18.62 39.70
C GLU A 33 -1.78 18.63 40.04
N ASN A 34 -1.07 17.54 39.75
CA ASN A 34 0.35 17.39 40.11
C ASN A 34 1.31 17.50 38.92
N THR A 35 0.81 17.58 37.68
CA THR A 35 1.63 17.62 36.44
C THR A 35 2.63 16.45 36.35
N GLU A 36 2.22 15.27 36.81
CA GLU A 36 3.00 14.04 36.75
C GLU A 36 2.34 13.03 35.81
N ILE A 37 3.16 12.31 35.05
CA ILE A 37 2.72 11.16 34.23
C ILE A 37 2.89 9.91 35.09
N LYS A 38 1.77 9.32 35.55
CA LYS A 38 1.80 8.04 36.25
C LYS A 38 1.90 6.92 35.22
N LYS A 39 3.09 6.31 35.12
CA LYS A 39 3.28 5.07 34.35
C LYS A 39 2.55 3.93 35.07
N GLN A 40 1.42 3.50 34.55
CA GLN A 40 0.87 2.20 34.94
C GLN A 40 1.69 1.12 34.23
N GLN A 41 2.14 0.10 34.98
CA GLN A 41 2.62 -1.13 34.33
C GLN A 41 1.39 -1.83 33.73
N PRO A 42 1.46 -2.29 32.47
CA PRO A 42 0.34 -3.00 31.85
C PRO A 42 0.03 -4.24 32.68
N THR A 43 -1.15 -4.28 33.29
CA THR A 43 -1.59 -5.38 34.17
C THR A 43 -2.29 -6.51 33.45
N GLU A 44 -2.45 -6.46 32.13
CA GLU A 44 -3.05 -7.56 31.36
C GLU A 44 -2.20 -7.87 30.13
N LYS A 45 -1.76 -9.13 30.00
CA LYS A 45 -1.29 -9.65 28.71
C LYS A 45 -2.46 -9.57 27.75
N SER A 46 -2.29 -8.92 26.59
CA SER A 46 -3.32 -8.96 25.55
C SER A 46 -3.60 -10.41 25.17
N ASP A 47 -4.85 -10.85 25.22
CA ASP A 47 -5.31 -12.17 24.73
C ASP A 47 -5.27 -12.29 23.20
N ILE A 48 -4.68 -11.30 22.50
CA ILE A 48 -4.56 -11.27 21.05
C ILE A 48 -3.46 -12.24 20.62
N ASP A 49 -3.85 -13.29 19.91
CA ASP A 49 -2.92 -14.21 19.26
C ASP A 49 -2.37 -13.56 17.97
N TYR A 50 -1.11 -13.10 18.04
CA TYR A 50 -0.39 -12.51 16.91
C TYR A 50 0.31 -13.54 16.02
N SER A 51 0.18 -14.84 16.29
CA SER A 51 0.95 -15.88 15.59
C SER A 51 0.71 -15.87 14.07
N ASP A 52 -0.53 -15.63 13.64
CA ASP A 52 -0.88 -15.55 12.21
C ASP A 52 -0.20 -14.37 11.51
N ILE A 53 -0.13 -13.20 12.16
CA ILE A 53 0.55 -12.02 11.61
C ILE A 53 2.05 -12.27 11.54
N LEU A 54 2.65 -12.83 12.59
CA LEU A 54 4.07 -13.16 12.62
C LEU A 54 4.44 -14.18 11.54
N ASN A 55 3.60 -15.19 11.33
CA ASN A 55 3.79 -16.18 10.27
C ASN A 55 3.75 -15.53 8.89
N GLN A 56 2.77 -14.65 8.62
CA GLN A 56 2.69 -13.92 7.34
C GLN A 56 3.90 -13.01 7.09
N VAL A 57 4.36 -12.29 8.12
CA VAL A 57 5.57 -11.45 8.03
C VAL A 57 6.81 -12.30 7.74
N GLU A 58 6.95 -13.44 8.39
CA GLU A 58 8.09 -14.34 8.19
C GLU A 58 8.05 -15.02 6.82
N GLU A 59 6.87 -15.44 6.35
CA GLU A 59 6.68 -15.93 4.99
C GLU A 59 7.04 -14.86 3.95
N PHE A 60 6.59 -13.62 4.15
CA PHE A 60 6.93 -12.51 3.26
C PHE A 60 8.43 -12.26 3.23
N LYS A 61 9.12 -12.20 4.37
CA LYS A 61 10.58 -11.95 4.42
C LYS A 61 11.40 -13.05 3.75
N ASN A 62 10.97 -14.30 3.88
CA ASN A 62 11.69 -15.46 3.35
C ASN A 62 11.22 -15.87 1.94
N ARG A 63 10.28 -15.13 1.34
CA ARG A 63 9.79 -15.42 0.00
C ARG A 63 10.92 -15.34 -1.03
N LYS A 64 10.82 -16.18 -2.05
CA LYS A 64 11.76 -16.17 -3.17
C LYS A 64 11.45 -14.99 -4.09
N VAL A 65 12.43 -14.12 -4.28
CA VAL A 65 12.37 -13.03 -5.27
C VAL A 65 13.07 -13.47 -6.56
N TYR A 66 12.34 -13.39 -7.67
CA TYR A 66 12.81 -13.84 -8.97
C TYR A 66 13.34 -12.65 -9.79
N LYS A 67 14.64 -12.65 -10.12
CA LYS A 67 15.24 -11.64 -11.00
C LYS A 67 14.73 -11.73 -12.44
N ASN A 68 14.55 -12.96 -12.89
CA ASN A 68 13.95 -13.29 -14.18
C ASN A 68 12.77 -14.25 -13.96
N LEU A 69 11.70 -14.04 -14.70
CA LEU A 69 10.53 -14.92 -14.73
C LEU A 69 10.54 -15.75 -16.01
N ASP A 70 10.43 -17.08 -15.86
CA ASP A 70 10.22 -18.01 -16.95
C ASP A 70 8.79 -18.59 -16.92
N LEU A 71 8.43 -19.29 -18.00
CA LEU A 71 7.08 -19.86 -18.14
C LEU A 71 6.77 -20.87 -17.03
N ASP A 72 7.72 -21.76 -16.71
CA ASP A 72 7.53 -22.81 -15.71
C ASP A 72 7.28 -22.23 -14.31
N THR A 73 8.02 -21.18 -13.93
CA THR A 73 7.81 -20.45 -12.69
C THR A 73 6.39 -19.88 -12.64
N LEU A 74 5.94 -19.21 -13.71
CA LEU A 74 4.65 -18.55 -13.74
C LEU A 74 3.48 -19.57 -13.75
N GLU A 75 3.57 -20.63 -14.54
CA GLU A 75 2.53 -21.67 -14.63
C GLU A 75 2.36 -22.43 -13.32
N ASN A 76 3.46 -22.73 -12.62
CA ASN A 76 3.42 -23.51 -11.37
C ASN A 76 3.26 -22.65 -10.10
N THR A 77 3.35 -21.33 -10.19
CA THR A 77 3.08 -20.46 -9.03
C THR A 77 1.61 -20.49 -8.68
N GLU A 78 1.26 -20.73 -7.41
CA GLU A 78 -0.13 -20.68 -6.93
C GLU A 78 -0.74 -19.28 -7.10
N ASP A 79 -2.03 -19.20 -7.44
CA ASP A 79 -2.73 -17.93 -7.70
C ASP A 79 -2.57 -16.91 -6.56
N LYS A 80 -2.68 -17.34 -5.30
CA LYS A 80 -2.50 -16.48 -4.10
C LYS A 80 -1.10 -15.86 -3.96
N LYS A 81 -0.10 -16.36 -4.70
CA LYS A 81 1.29 -15.86 -4.71
C LYS A 81 1.65 -15.15 -6.01
N LEU A 82 0.84 -15.33 -7.06
CA LEU A 82 1.20 -14.96 -8.43
C LEU A 82 1.42 -13.46 -8.59
N ILE A 83 0.52 -12.64 -8.03
CA ILE A 83 0.65 -11.19 -8.11
C ILE A 83 1.91 -10.72 -7.35
N GLN A 84 2.16 -11.25 -6.14
CA GLN A 84 3.36 -10.94 -5.35
C GLN A 84 4.64 -11.30 -6.11
N VAL A 85 4.72 -12.49 -6.72
CA VAL A 85 5.89 -12.94 -7.50
C VAL A 85 6.18 -11.99 -8.67
N ILE A 86 5.15 -11.54 -9.38
CA ILE A 86 5.31 -10.56 -10.47
C ILE A 86 5.73 -9.20 -9.90
N PHE A 87 5.08 -8.71 -8.86
CA PHE A 87 5.41 -7.42 -8.25
C PHE A 87 6.86 -7.39 -7.72
N ASP A 88 7.30 -8.46 -7.07
CA ASP A 88 8.69 -8.63 -6.61
C ASP A 88 9.69 -8.60 -7.79
N ASN A 89 9.37 -9.26 -8.91
CA ASN A 89 10.19 -9.20 -10.11
C ASN A 89 10.28 -7.79 -10.69
N LEU A 90 9.16 -7.05 -10.72
CA LEU A 90 9.13 -5.68 -11.23
C LEU A 90 9.91 -4.73 -10.33
N THR A 91 9.75 -4.84 -9.01
CA THR A 91 10.51 -4.03 -8.05
C THR A 91 12.00 -4.32 -8.08
N GLU A 92 12.42 -5.57 -8.25
CA GLU A 92 13.83 -5.93 -8.48
C GLU A 92 14.39 -5.26 -9.76
N LYS A 93 13.58 -5.14 -10.82
CA LYS A 93 13.99 -4.44 -12.07
C LYS A 93 14.04 -2.93 -11.94
N ILE A 94 13.19 -2.34 -11.09
CA ILE A 94 13.25 -0.89 -10.76
C ILE A 94 14.51 -0.58 -9.95
N GLY A 95 14.88 -1.49 -9.03
CA GLY A 95 16.02 -1.29 -8.13
C GLY A 95 15.75 -0.14 -7.15
N SER A 96 16.74 0.73 -6.96
CA SER A 96 16.68 1.83 -5.98
C SER A 96 16.40 3.21 -6.60
N ASP A 97 16.02 3.29 -7.88
CA ASP A 97 15.72 4.55 -8.57
C ASP A 97 14.23 4.92 -8.44
N TYR A 98 13.83 5.30 -7.23
CA TYR A 98 12.46 5.73 -6.92
C TYR A 98 12.09 7.09 -7.52
N GLU A 99 13.10 7.91 -7.85
CA GLU A 99 12.90 9.21 -8.49
C GLU A 99 12.36 9.03 -9.91
N ASN A 100 12.94 8.12 -10.70
CA ASN A 100 12.52 7.83 -12.07
C ASN A 100 11.54 6.66 -12.20
N GLU A 101 11.04 6.13 -11.09
CA GLU A 101 10.18 4.94 -11.03
C GLU A 101 9.02 4.96 -12.02
N LEU A 102 8.33 6.10 -12.20
CA LEU A 102 7.22 6.21 -13.16
C LEU A 102 7.68 5.98 -14.59
N GLU A 103 8.82 6.54 -14.97
CA GLU A 103 9.36 6.40 -16.32
C GLU A 103 9.94 5.00 -16.55
N ILE A 104 10.53 4.40 -15.52
CA ILE A 104 10.95 2.99 -15.53
C ILE A 104 9.74 2.09 -15.77
N ILE A 105 8.66 2.27 -15.00
CA ILE A 105 7.42 1.49 -15.16
C ILE A 105 6.84 1.68 -16.56
N LYS A 106 6.76 2.92 -17.07
CA LYS A 106 6.28 3.19 -18.43
C LYS A 106 7.14 2.54 -19.52
N SER A 107 8.41 2.24 -19.24
CA SER A 107 9.29 1.51 -20.17
C SER A 107 8.99 0.01 -20.24
N PHE A 108 8.31 -0.55 -19.23
CA PHE A 108 7.88 -1.95 -19.26
C PHE A 108 6.74 -2.15 -20.26
N ASN A 109 6.51 -3.40 -20.67
CA ASN A 109 5.33 -3.68 -21.48
C ASN A 109 4.03 -3.42 -20.69
N ILE A 110 2.93 -3.18 -21.41
CA ILE A 110 1.66 -2.78 -20.83
C ILE A 110 1.12 -3.77 -19.78
N HIS A 111 1.38 -5.08 -19.92
CA HIS A 111 0.89 -6.09 -18.97
C HIS A 111 1.60 -5.98 -17.61
N ARG A 112 2.89 -5.65 -17.61
CA ARG A 112 3.66 -5.40 -16.37
C ARG A 112 3.25 -4.07 -15.72
N GLN A 113 2.98 -3.04 -16.52
CA GLN A 113 2.43 -1.77 -16.03
C GLN A 113 1.09 -1.97 -15.31
N VAL A 114 0.23 -2.84 -15.84
CA VAL A 114 -1.08 -3.17 -15.24
C VAL A 114 -0.93 -3.66 -13.81
N ILE A 115 -0.12 -4.69 -13.60
CA ILE A 115 0.03 -5.31 -12.27
C ILE A 115 0.67 -4.35 -11.28
N TYR A 116 1.73 -3.66 -11.69
CA TYR A 116 2.42 -2.73 -10.80
C TYR A 116 1.51 -1.57 -10.35
N SER A 117 0.84 -0.91 -11.31
CA SER A 117 0.04 0.28 -10.99
C SER A 117 -1.21 -0.04 -10.17
N ILE A 118 -1.84 -1.20 -10.39
CA ILE A 118 -2.99 -1.64 -9.57
C ILE A 118 -2.52 -2.03 -8.16
N TRP A 119 -1.37 -2.69 -8.02
CA TRP A 119 -0.79 -3.00 -6.70
C TRP A 119 -0.58 -1.72 -5.88
N ILE A 120 0.12 -0.73 -6.44
CA ILE A 120 0.38 0.55 -5.76
C ILE A 120 -0.92 1.23 -5.37
N PHE A 121 -1.91 1.28 -6.26
CA PHE A 121 -3.22 1.83 -5.95
C PHE A 121 -3.87 1.10 -4.77
N ASN A 122 -4.00 -0.23 -4.83
CA ASN A 122 -4.69 -1.02 -3.81
C ASN A 122 -4.01 -0.89 -2.43
N THR A 123 -2.68 -1.01 -2.38
CA THR A 123 -1.92 -0.93 -1.13
C THR A 123 -2.03 0.45 -0.46
N GLU A 124 -2.03 1.54 -1.22
CA GLU A 124 -2.16 2.88 -0.63
C GLU A 124 -3.57 3.11 -0.08
N ILE A 125 -4.61 2.65 -0.78
CA ILE A 125 -5.99 2.75 -0.30
C ILE A 125 -6.19 1.93 0.97
N GLU A 126 -5.68 0.69 1.01
CA GLU A 126 -5.81 -0.18 2.18
C GLU A 126 -5.04 0.34 3.40
N ASN A 127 -3.91 1.04 3.19
CA ASN A 127 -3.09 1.57 4.27
C ASN A 127 -3.57 2.93 4.80
N GLY A 128 -4.03 3.82 3.92
CA GLY A 128 -4.36 5.20 4.30
C GLY A 128 -5.35 5.91 3.39
N GLY A 129 -6.10 5.17 2.57
CA GLY A 129 -7.16 5.70 1.74
C GLY A 129 -6.68 6.49 0.53
N LEU A 130 -7.64 7.16 -0.13
CA LEU A 130 -7.36 7.95 -1.34
C LEU A 130 -6.41 9.10 -1.03
N LEU A 131 -6.50 9.67 0.18
CA LEU A 131 -5.62 10.75 0.57
C LEU A 131 -4.15 10.35 0.51
N GLN A 132 -3.82 9.21 1.11
CA GLN A 132 -2.46 8.69 1.13
C GLN A 132 -1.99 8.37 -0.29
N PHE A 133 -2.84 7.77 -1.12
CA PHE A 133 -2.51 7.47 -2.52
C PHE A 133 -2.08 8.72 -3.29
N TYR A 134 -2.81 9.83 -3.17
CA TYR A 134 -2.43 11.06 -3.87
C TYR A 134 -1.27 11.79 -3.18
N GLU A 135 -1.26 11.90 -1.84
CA GLU A 135 -0.24 12.66 -1.09
C GLU A 135 1.16 12.05 -1.22
N ASN A 136 1.23 10.72 -1.26
CA ASN A 136 2.48 10.02 -1.48
C ASN A 136 2.98 10.15 -2.92
N SER A 137 4.23 9.75 -3.15
CA SER A 137 4.77 9.64 -4.51
C SER A 137 3.93 8.72 -5.41
N SER A 138 3.11 7.85 -4.84
CA SER A 138 2.20 6.91 -5.53
C SER A 138 1.17 7.61 -6.42
N GLY A 139 0.79 8.86 -6.11
CA GLY A 139 -0.17 9.63 -6.91
C GLY A 139 0.29 9.86 -8.37
N LYS A 140 1.61 9.75 -8.63
CA LYS A 140 2.18 9.81 -9.99
C LYS A 140 1.70 8.66 -10.90
N PHE A 141 1.22 7.56 -10.32
CA PHE A 141 0.68 6.40 -11.05
C PHE A 141 -0.84 6.47 -11.29
N SER A 142 -1.53 7.50 -10.79
CA SER A 142 -3.00 7.60 -10.81
C SER A 142 -3.66 7.40 -12.19
N MET A 143 -3.12 8.04 -13.23
CA MET A 143 -3.61 7.83 -14.60
C MET A 143 -3.28 6.44 -15.14
N LEU A 144 -2.11 5.90 -14.78
CA LEU A 144 -1.70 4.56 -15.21
C LEU A 144 -2.58 3.49 -14.56
N ALA A 145 -2.80 3.59 -13.25
CA ALA A 145 -3.69 2.71 -12.50
C ALA A 145 -5.12 2.76 -13.05
N GLN A 146 -5.63 3.95 -13.40
CA GLN A 146 -6.94 4.08 -14.04
C GLN A 146 -7.00 3.26 -15.34
N GLU A 147 -6.09 3.46 -16.28
CA GLU A 147 -6.11 2.70 -17.54
C GLU A 147 -5.89 1.19 -17.32
N SER A 148 -5.09 0.82 -16.32
CA SER A 148 -4.87 -0.59 -15.94
C SER A 148 -6.14 -1.27 -15.42
N LEU A 149 -6.94 -0.60 -14.59
CA LEU A 149 -8.23 -1.11 -14.11
C LEU A 149 -9.17 -1.42 -15.28
N LYS A 150 -9.20 -0.54 -16.29
CA LYS A 150 -9.97 -0.76 -17.51
C LYS A 150 -9.50 -1.99 -18.28
N LEU A 151 -8.19 -2.22 -18.37
CA LEU A 151 -7.61 -3.38 -19.07
C LEU A 151 -7.99 -4.71 -18.42
N ILE A 152 -8.11 -4.76 -17.09
CA ILE A 152 -8.56 -5.96 -16.36
C ILE A 152 -10.08 -6.05 -16.22
N GLN A 153 -10.83 -5.16 -16.90
CA GLN A 153 -12.30 -5.07 -16.86
C GLN A 153 -12.87 -4.76 -15.46
N ALA A 154 -12.06 -4.11 -14.61
CA ALA A 154 -12.48 -3.57 -13.32
C ALA A 154 -13.18 -2.21 -13.52
N ASN A 155 -14.37 -2.25 -14.15
CA ASN A 155 -15.08 -1.07 -14.62
C ASN A 155 -15.56 -0.16 -13.47
N GLU A 156 -16.00 -0.73 -12.34
CA GLU A 156 -16.47 0.07 -11.21
C GLU A 156 -15.29 0.79 -10.55
N SER A 157 -14.15 0.10 -10.35
CA SER A 157 -12.93 0.70 -9.83
C SER A 157 -12.34 1.74 -10.81
N TYR A 158 -12.41 1.48 -12.12
CA TYR A 158 -12.02 2.46 -13.15
C TYR A 158 -12.81 3.76 -13.02
N ASP A 159 -14.13 3.67 -12.90
CA ASP A 159 -14.99 4.84 -12.79
C ASP A 159 -14.77 5.58 -11.47
N LEU A 160 -14.53 4.87 -10.37
CA LEU A 160 -14.13 5.45 -9.08
C LEU A 160 -12.81 6.22 -9.20
N LEU A 161 -11.75 5.59 -9.74
CA LEU A 161 -10.45 6.23 -9.83
C LEU A 161 -10.47 7.41 -10.79
N ARG A 162 -11.26 7.35 -11.87
CA ARG A 162 -11.53 8.52 -12.73
C ARG A 162 -12.17 9.67 -11.97
N GLU A 163 -13.16 9.38 -11.12
CA GLU A 163 -13.82 10.39 -10.27
C GLU A 163 -12.83 11.00 -9.28
N ALA A 164 -12.02 10.18 -8.62
CA ALA A 164 -10.96 10.62 -7.72
C ALA A 164 -9.90 11.46 -8.46
N ASN A 165 -9.45 11.05 -9.64
CA ASN A 165 -8.50 11.81 -10.46
C ASN A 165 -9.02 13.22 -10.77
N ASN A 166 -10.31 13.33 -11.13
CA ASN A 166 -10.94 14.63 -11.40
C ASN A 166 -11.03 15.50 -10.15
N TYR A 167 -11.41 14.89 -9.01
CA TYR A 167 -11.46 15.57 -7.72
C TYR A 167 -10.08 16.10 -7.33
N PHE A 168 -9.06 15.25 -7.29
CA PHE A 168 -7.71 15.62 -6.87
C PHE A 168 -6.99 16.57 -7.85
N LYS A 169 -7.32 16.53 -9.15
CA LYS A 169 -6.81 17.49 -10.15
C LYS A 169 -7.28 18.93 -9.89
N SER A 170 -8.44 19.09 -9.26
CA SER A 170 -9.00 20.42 -8.95
C SER A 170 -8.25 21.13 -7.83
N PHE A 171 -7.60 20.37 -6.95
CA PHE A 171 -6.65 20.90 -5.98
C PHE A 171 -5.33 21.14 -6.71
N LYS A 172 -4.87 22.40 -6.77
CA LYS A 172 -3.53 22.71 -7.29
C LYS A 172 -2.51 21.97 -6.43
N TYR A 173 -2.09 20.81 -6.91
CA TYR A 173 -1.27 19.85 -6.18
C TYR A 173 0.06 20.50 -5.80
N THR A 174 0.19 20.91 -4.55
CA THR A 174 1.47 21.20 -3.91
C THR A 174 1.59 20.24 -2.75
N PHE A 175 2.58 19.37 -2.80
CA PHE A 175 2.97 18.44 -1.74
C PHE A 175 2.87 19.15 -0.37
N GLY A 176 2.07 18.61 0.57
CA GLY A 176 1.88 19.18 1.91
C GLY A 176 0.68 20.12 2.10
N LYS A 177 -0.16 20.36 1.09
CA LYS A 177 -1.41 21.15 1.24
C LYS A 177 -2.68 20.32 1.44
N VAL A 178 -2.58 19.00 1.40
CA VAL A 178 -3.75 18.12 1.44
C VAL A 178 -4.17 17.78 2.88
N ARG A 179 -3.26 17.91 3.86
CA ARG A 179 -3.62 17.97 5.30
C ARG A 179 -4.71 18.99 5.63
N SER A 180 -4.85 20.09 4.88
CA SER A 180 -5.94 21.07 5.10
C SER A 180 -7.31 20.58 4.59
N LEU A 181 -7.40 19.46 3.86
CA LEU A 181 -8.68 18.86 3.49
C LEU A 181 -9.42 18.28 4.70
N TYR A 182 -8.69 17.76 5.69
CA TYR A 182 -9.28 17.35 6.98
C TYR A 182 -9.83 18.52 7.78
N ASP A 183 -9.29 19.73 7.58
CA ASP A 183 -9.75 20.94 8.27
C ASP A 183 -11.02 21.55 7.64
N SER A 184 -11.39 21.10 6.42
CA SER A 184 -12.58 21.58 5.71
C SER A 184 -13.67 20.50 5.63
N SER A 185 -14.82 20.77 6.24
CA SER A 185 -15.94 19.80 6.34
C SER A 185 -16.48 19.31 4.99
N PHE A 186 -16.43 20.15 3.95
CA PHE A 186 -16.92 19.80 2.61
C PHE A 186 -15.99 18.80 1.88
N GLU A 187 -14.69 19.06 1.86
CA GLU A 187 -13.71 18.19 1.18
C GLU A 187 -13.57 16.84 1.89
N PHE A 188 -13.69 16.85 3.22
CA PHE A 188 -13.78 15.63 4.03
C PHE A 188 -15.01 14.78 3.65
N THR A 189 -16.14 15.43 3.33
CA THR A 189 -17.36 14.72 2.91
C THR A 189 -17.17 14.02 1.57
N LYS A 190 -16.59 14.70 0.57
CA LYS A 190 -16.39 14.08 -0.76
C LYS A 190 -15.36 12.96 -0.74
N LEU A 191 -14.28 13.10 0.03
CA LEU A 191 -13.30 12.03 0.23
C LEU A 191 -13.94 10.79 0.83
N ASN A 192 -14.70 10.96 1.92
CA ASN A 192 -15.43 9.86 2.57
C ASN A 192 -16.43 9.18 1.62
N GLU A 193 -17.11 9.92 0.74
CA GLU A 193 -18.01 9.32 -0.26
C GLU A 193 -17.25 8.39 -1.21
N LEU A 194 -16.08 8.82 -1.70
CA LEU A 194 -15.27 8.03 -2.62
C LEU A 194 -14.71 6.79 -1.94
N GLU A 195 -14.25 6.90 -0.69
CA GLU A 195 -13.73 5.77 0.08
C GLU A 195 -14.84 4.77 0.45
N ASN A 196 -16.01 5.25 0.87
CA ASN A 196 -17.17 4.38 1.08
C ASN A 196 -17.61 3.68 -0.21
N LYS A 197 -17.49 4.35 -1.36
CA LYS A 197 -17.75 3.74 -2.67
C LYS A 197 -16.71 2.66 -3.00
N TYR A 198 -15.44 2.89 -2.69
CA TYR A 198 -14.39 1.88 -2.83
C TYR A 198 -14.72 0.59 -2.10
N PHE A 199 -15.05 0.65 -0.80
CA PHE A 199 -15.37 -0.55 -0.02
C PHE A 199 -16.60 -1.30 -0.53
N LYS A 200 -17.60 -0.61 -1.07
CA LYS A 200 -18.76 -1.26 -1.72
C LYS A 200 -18.41 -1.91 -3.06
N ILE A 201 -17.43 -1.35 -3.77
CA ILE A 201 -16.95 -1.91 -5.03
C ILE A 201 -16.17 -3.19 -4.75
N THR A 202 -15.30 -3.23 -3.73
CA THR A 202 -14.48 -4.42 -3.42
C THR A 202 -15.32 -5.65 -3.02
N GLU A 203 -16.55 -5.46 -2.53
CA GLU A 203 -17.52 -6.54 -2.31
C GLU A 203 -17.99 -7.22 -3.61
N LYS A 204 -17.96 -6.52 -4.74
CA LYS A 204 -18.47 -7.00 -6.05
C LYS A 204 -17.35 -7.28 -7.05
N GLU A 205 -16.33 -6.43 -7.03
CA GLU A 205 -15.22 -6.39 -7.97
C GLU A 205 -13.93 -6.73 -7.22
N ASN A 206 -13.58 -8.02 -7.26
CA ASN A 206 -12.37 -8.50 -6.60
C ASN A 206 -11.15 -8.27 -7.51
N LEU A 207 -10.40 -7.19 -7.22
CA LEU A 207 -9.22 -6.79 -8.00
C LEU A 207 -8.12 -7.86 -8.02
N GLU A 208 -7.95 -8.62 -6.95
CA GLU A 208 -6.98 -9.72 -6.88
C GLU A 208 -7.32 -10.81 -7.92
N LYS A 209 -8.57 -11.29 -7.92
CA LYS A 209 -9.07 -12.29 -8.86
C LYS A 209 -8.99 -11.81 -10.31
N LEU A 210 -9.32 -10.55 -10.56
CA LEU A 210 -9.24 -9.96 -11.89
C LEU A 210 -7.79 -9.85 -12.38
N GLN A 211 -6.85 -9.45 -11.51
CA GLN A 211 -5.42 -9.43 -11.83
C GLN A 211 -4.88 -10.85 -12.10
N ILE A 212 -5.20 -11.83 -11.26
CA ILE A 212 -4.80 -13.24 -11.47
C ILE A 212 -5.29 -13.74 -12.82
N LYS A 213 -6.59 -13.56 -13.12
CA LYS A 213 -7.17 -13.94 -14.41
C LYS A 213 -6.42 -13.27 -15.56
N TYR A 214 -6.20 -11.96 -15.47
CA TYR A 214 -5.47 -11.21 -16.48
C TYR A 214 -4.04 -11.73 -16.69
N ILE A 215 -3.32 -12.05 -15.62
CA ILE A 215 -1.97 -12.63 -15.68
C ILE A 215 -2.03 -13.98 -16.41
N ARG A 216 -2.93 -14.88 -16.01
CA ARG A 216 -3.06 -16.22 -16.60
C ARG A 216 -3.37 -16.17 -18.10
N GLU A 217 -4.26 -15.27 -18.51
CA GLU A 217 -4.62 -15.07 -19.92
C GLU A 217 -3.49 -14.42 -20.75
N ASN A 218 -2.53 -13.77 -20.10
CA ASN A 218 -1.46 -12.99 -20.73
C ASN A 218 -0.05 -13.42 -20.30
N ILE A 219 0.11 -14.66 -19.82
CA ILE A 219 1.30 -15.14 -19.10
C ILE A 219 2.63 -14.88 -19.83
N LYS A 220 2.63 -15.00 -21.16
CA LYS A 220 3.81 -14.79 -22.02
C LYS A 220 4.42 -13.39 -21.91
N TYR A 221 3.65 -12.38 -21.52
CA TYR A 221 4.13 -11.00 -21.41
C TYR A 221 4.83 -10.70 -20.07
N PHE A 222 4.78 -11.65 -19.14
CA PHE A 222 5.46 -11.58 -17.85
C PHE A 222 6.79 -12.35 -17.84
N ILE A 223 7.11 -13.05 -18.93
CA ILE A 223 8.39 -13.73 -19.13
C ILE A 223 9.48 -12.69 -19.48
N ASP A 224 10.72 -12.95 -19.09
CA ASP A 224 11.91 -12.17 -19.43
C ASP A 224 12.67 -12.71 -20.66
#